data_AF-A0A210QKB6-F1
#
_entry.id   AF-A0A210QKB6-F1
#
_cell.length_a   1.000
_cell.length_b   1.000
_cell.length_c   1.000
_cell.angle_alpha   90.00
_cell.angle_beta   90.00
_cell.angle_gamma   90.00
#
_symmetry.space_group_name_H-M   'P 1'
#
loop_
_entity.id
_entity.type
_entity.pdbx_description
1 polymer ?
#
loop_
_entity_poly.entity_id
_entity_poly.type
_entity_poly.pdbx_seq_one_letter_code
_entity_poly.pdbx_strand_id
1 'polypeptide(L)'
;MGQLLYDYVVIGETANYCILIAQLYYQGKCHGVHMFLLWLLHTFPRMLNYYYLCSGVDLGDIGPKFGANGSDYGYLRLNNLWIPRDHMLMKYSKDGTYIKPASDKLVYGSMVMSRATIVSDVSRALAKACIIAVRHSAVRRQTEVLPGGPEAQILDYQTQQNKLFPLIATACAFHFSGQAVQTSFLKISKEIDDGNIQQMPVAHSIPYRGATTTRRF
;
A
#
# COMPACT_ATOMS: atom_id res chain seq x y z
N MET A 1 16.89 -1.70 -27.24
CA MET A 1 17.83 -0.72 -26.67
C MET A 1 17.06 0.04 -25.58
N GLY A 2 17.38 -0.23 -24.31
CA GLY A 2 17.04 0.57 -23.12
C GLY A 2 15.58 0.70 -22.67
N GLN A 3 15.19 -0.02 -21.62
CA GLN A 3 14.81 0.64 -20.35
C GLN A 3 14.75 -0.40 -19.22
N LEU A 4 15.76 -0.33 -18.33
CA LEU A 4 15.72 -0.90 -17.00
C LEU A 4 14.69 -0.10 -16.19
N LEU A 5 13.51 -0.65 -15.97
CA LEU A 5 12.58 -0.14 -14.96
C LEU A 5 12.91 -0.83 -13.64
N TYR A 6 13.82 -0.21 -12.88
CA TYR A 6 13.94 -0.47 -11.45
C TYR A 6 12.78 0.22 -10.74
N ASP A 7 11.60 -0.39 -10.77
CA ASP A 7 10.55 -0.04 -9.84
C ASP A 7 10.55 -1.10 -8.74
N TYR A 8 10.66 -0.68 -7.48
CA TYR A 8 10.66 -1.57 -6.33
C TYR A 8 9.39 -2.43 -6.35
N VAL A 9 9.56 -3.73 -6.50
CA VAL A 9 8.43 -4.66 -6.57
C VAL A 9 8.34 -5.41 -5.24
N VAL A 10 7.12 -5.62 -4.76
CA VAL A 10 6.86 -6.54 -3.64
C VAL A 10 6.92 -7.97 -4.17
N ILE A 11 8.06 -8.36 -4.74
CA ILE A 11 8.36 -9.70 -5.25
C ILE A 11 9.81 -9.98 -4.87
N GLY A 12 9.98 -10.63 -3.73
CA GLY A 12 11.23 -11.29 -3.37
C GLY A 12 11.09 -12.76 -3.74
N GLU A 13 11.28 -13.65 -2.79
CA GLU A 13 11.45 -15.08 -3.07
C GLU A 13 10.14 -15.89 -3.01
N THR A 14 9.03 -15.31 -2.54
CA THR A 14 7.82 -16.09 -2.20
C THR A 14 6.83 -16.24 -3.36
N ALA A 15 6.73 -15.26 -4.26
CA ALA A 15 5.66 -15.21 -5.25
C ALA A 15 5.98 -16.02 -6.52
N ASN A 16 5.10 -16.99 -6.85
CA ASN A 16 5.21 -17.75 -8.11
C ASN A 16 4.63 -16.99 -9.32
N TYR A 17 3.69 -16.07 -9.05
CA TYR A 17 2.94 -15.30 -10.03
C TYR A 17 2.97 -13.84 -9.63
N CYS A 18 2.95 -12.93 -10.61
CA CYS A 18 2.78 -11.51 -10.33
C CYS A 18 1.92 -10.80 -11.38
N ILE A 19 1.38 -9.65 -10.99
CA ILE A 19 0.73 -8.72 -11.93
C ILE A 19 1.77 -7.65 -12.29
N LEU A 20 2.26 -7.70 -13.51
CA LEU A 20 3.18 -6.72 -14.06
C LEU A 20 2.39 -5.53 -14.61
N ILE A 21 2.77 -4.32 -14.20
CA ILE A 21 2.27 -3.06 -14.73
C ILE A 21 3.29 -2.55 -15.76
N ALA A 22 2.94 -2.53 -17.04
CA ALA A 22 3.86 -2.17 -18.13
C ALA A 22 3.19 -1.35 -19.24
N GLN A 23 4.00 -0.65 -20.05
CA GLN A 23 3.50 0.07 -21.22
C GLN A 23 3.16 -0.91 -22.36
N LEU A 24 1.94 -0.84 -22.87
CA LEU A 24 1.51 -1.64 -24.02
C LEU A 24 1.96 -0.97 -25.32
N TYR A 25 2.77 -1.68 -26.10
CA TYR A 25 3.10 -1.31 -27.48
C TYR A 25 2.38 -2.26 -28.44
N TYR A 26 1.57 -1.71 -29.33
CA TYR A 26 0.83 -2.47 -30.35
C TYR A 26 0.91 -1.73 -31.69
N GLN A 27 1.26 -2.44 -32.77
CA GLN A 27 1.42 -1.86 -34.12
C GLN A 27 2.31 -0.59 -34.15
N GLY A 28 3.40 -0.59 -33.38
CA GLY A 28 4.33 0.54 -33.32
C GLY A 28 3.83 1.76 -32.53
N LYS A 29 2.66 1.69 -31.88
CA LYS A 29 2.11 2.76 -31.04
C LYS A 29 2.08 2.36 -29.57
N CYS A 30 2.34 3.33 -28.69
CA CYS A 30 2.18 3.17 -27.25
C CYS A 30 0.71 3.45 -26.88
N HIS A 31 0.10 2.50 -26.17
CA HIS A 31 -1.30 2.55 -25.72
C HIS A 31 -1.43 2.81 -24.22
N GLY A 32 -0.33 3.17 -23.55
CA GLY A 32 -0.31 3.45 -22.11
C GLY A 32 -0.19 2.21 -21.23
N VAL A 33 -0.45 2.39 -19.94
CA VAL A 33 -0.15 1.41 -18.90
C VAL A 33 -1.23 0.33 -18.82
N HIS A 34 -0.80 -0.93 -18.86
CA HIS A 34 -1.66 -2.12 -18.78
C HIS A 34 -1.10 -3.12 -17.77
N MET A 35 -1.97 -4.02 -17.32
CA MET A 35 -1.64 -5.08 -16.37
C MET A 35 -1.54 -6.43 -17.09
N PHE A 36 -0.49 -7.18 -16.80
CA PHE A 36 -0.19 -8.50 -17.37
C PHE A 36 0.07 -9.51 -16.26
N LEU A 37 -0.55 -10.68 -16.34
CA LEU A 37 -0.27 -11.81 -15.46
C LEU A 37 1.03 -12.49 -15.89
N LEU A 38 2.00 -12.52 -14.99
CA LEU A 38 3.29 -13.12 -15.24
C LEU A 38 3.55 -14.31 -14.33
N TRP A 39 4.15 -15.34 -14.91
CA TRP A 39 4.65 -16.50 -14.19
C TRP A 39 6.14 -16.30 -13.96
N LEU A 40 6.55 -16.30 -12.69
CA LEU A 40 7.93 -16.05 -12.29
C LEU A 40 8.71 -17.36 -12.11
N LEU A 41 8.01 -18.38 -11.60
CA LEU A 41 8.59 -19.67 -11.23
C LEU A 41 7.88 -20.79 -12.00
N HIS A 42 8.67 -21.71 -12.57
CA HIS A 42 8.17 -22.98 -13.07
C HIS A 42 7.98 -23.96 -11.92
N THR A 43 6.77 -24.50 -11.78
CA THR A 43 6.51 -25.68 -10.95
C THR A 43 6.57 -26.92 -11.84
N PHE A 44 7.59 -27.77 -11.68
CA PHE A 44 7.58 -29.09 -12.30
C PHE A 44 6.72 -30.02 -11.43
N PRO A 45 5.60 -30.57 -11.93
CA PRO A 45 4.68 -31.39 -11.12
C PRO A 45 5.29 -32.73 -10.62
N ARG A 46 6.57 -33.00 -10.89
CA ARG A 46 7.27 -34.25 -10.53
C ARG A 46 8.41 -34.08 -9.51
N MET A 47 8.73 -32.88 -9.06
CA MET A 47 9.69 -32.65 -7.97
C MET A 47 9.12 -31.60 -7.02
N LEU A 48 8.58 -32.06 -5.88
CA LEU A 48 7.77 -31.25 -4.97
C LEU A 48 8.50 -30.09 -4.25
N ASN A 49 9.79 -29.84 -4.52
CA ASN A 49 10.62 -28.96 -3.67
C ASN A 49 11.62 -28.05 -4.42
N TYR A 50 11.55 -27.94 -5.76
CA TYR A 50 12.46 -27.07 -6.51
C TYR A 50 11.69 -26.06 -7.35
N TYR A 51 11.87 -24.78 -7.01
CA TYR A 51 11.39 -23.65 -7.80
C TYR A 51 12.51 -23.18 -8.71
N TYR A 52 12.25 -23.12 -10.02
CA TYR A 52 13.18 -22.58 -11.00
C TYR A 52 12.59 -21.32 -11.63
N LEU A 53 13.40 -20.28 -11.77
CA LEU A 53 13.01 -19.06 -12.47
C LEU A 53 12.69 -19.37 -13.94
N CYS A 54 11.64 -18.75 -14.45
CA CYS A 54 11.35 -18.76 -15.87
C CYS A 54 12.51 -18.11 -16.65
N SER A 55 12.81 -18.63 -17.85
CA SER A 55 13.88 -18.08 -18.69
C SER A 55 13.64 -16.60 -18.98
N GLY A 56 14.62 -15.74 -18.71
CA GLY A 56 14.49 -14.29 -18.87
C GLY A 56 13.85 -13.57 -17.69
N VAL A 57 13.57 -14.26 -16.57
CA VAL A 57 13.17 -13.66 -15.30
C VAL A 57 14.38 -13.65 -14.34
N ASP A 58 14.65 -12.50 -13.75
CA ASP A 58 15.66 -12.32 -12.71
C ASP A 58 15.02 -11.57 -11.54
N LEU A 59 15.05 -12.16 -10.35
CA LEU A 59 14.42 -11.62 -9.16
C LEU A 59 15.26 -11.93 -7.93
N GLY A 60 15.12 -11.09 -6.90
CA GLY A 60 15.80 -11.30 -5.62
C GLY A 60 15.43 -10.24 -4.58
N ASP A 61 15.77 -10.48 -3.31
CA ASP A 61 15.54 -9.52 -2.22
C ASP A 61 16.49 -8.31 -2.33
N ILE A 62 16.00 -7.12 -1.96
CA ILE A 62 16.79 -5.88 -2.00
C ILE A 62 17.74 -5.71 -0.82
N GLY A 63 17.74 -6.65 0.12
CA GLY A 63 18.52 -6.65 1.35
C GLY A 63 17.77 -6.08 2.56
N PRO A 64 18.50 -5.87 3.68
CA PRO A 64 17.95 -5.39 4.94
C PRO A 64 17.30 -4.00 4.83
N LYS A 65 16.19 -3.83 5.54
CA LYS A 65 15.34 -2.63 5.52
C LYS A 65 15.20 -2.07 6.95
N PHE A 66 14.90 -0.77 7.08
CA PHE A 66 14.68 -0.15 8.40
C PHE A 66 13.49 -0.77 9.15
N GLY A 67 12.49 -1.23 8.42
CA GLY A 67 11.34 -1.96 8.92
C GLY A 67 10.84 -2.97 7.91
N ALA A 68 9.86 -3.79 8.31
CA ALA A 68 9.29 -4.86 7.47
C ALA A 68 10.32 -5.89 6.95
N ASN A 69 11.34 -6.22 7.76
CA ASN A 69 12.32 -7.26 7.45
C ASN A 69 11.73 -8.68 7.36
N GLY A 70 10.50 -8.89 7.84
CA GLY A 70 9.75 -10.12 7.63
C GLY A 70 9.04 -10.20 6.26
N SER A 71 9.16 -9.16 5.43
CA SER A 71 8.64 -9.13 4.07
C SER A 71 9.80 -9.20 3.08
N ASP A 72 9.64 -10.03 2.07
CA ASP A 72 10.58 -10.28 0.99
C ASP A 72 10.46 -9.20 -0.09
N TYR A 73 10.68 -7.94 0.26
CA TYR A 73 10.71 -6.89 -0.76
C TYR A 73 11.92 -7.10 -1.68
N GLY A 74 11.66 -7.15 -2.98
CA GLY A 74 12.65 -7.52 -3.97
C GLY A 74 12.67 -6.64 -5.21
N TYR A 75 13.44 -7.09 -6.20
CA TYR A 75 13.46 -6.53 -7.53
C TYR A 75 13.01 -7.59 -8.54
N LEU A 76 12.51 -7.12 -9.68
CA LEU A 76 12.16 -7.96 -10.81
C LEU A 76 12.75 -7.34 -12.08
N ARG A 77 13.57 -8.12 -12.78
CA ARG A 77 14.14 -7.78 -14.08
C ARG A 77 13.67 -8.81 -15.10
N LEU A 78 13.12 -8.31 -16.21
CA LEU A 78 12.60 -9.12 -17.31
C LEU A 78 13.44 -8.88 -18.55
N ASN A 79 13.91 -9.97 -19.18
CA ASN A 79 14.70 -9.93 -20.39
C ASN A 79 13.95 -10.60 -21.55
N ASN A 80 13.30 -9.78 -22.37
CA ASN A 80 12.58 -10.19 -23.58
C ASN A 80 11.68 -11.43 -23.39
N LEU A 81 10.94 -11.43 -22.28
CA LEU A 81 10.07 -12.53 -21.91
C LEU A 81 8.82 -12.55 -22.78
N TRP A 82 8.48 -13.73 -23.33
CA TRP A 82 7.26 -13.93 -24.09
C TRP A 82 6.15 -14.44 -23.18
N ILE A 83 4.97 -13.83 -23.28
CA ILE A 83 3.76 -14.26 -22.56
C ILE A 83 2.59 -14.41 -23.53
N PRO A 84 1.70 -15.39 -23.28
CA PRO A 84 0.43 -15.51 -24.01
C PRO A 84 -0.43 -14.24 -23.91
N ARG A 85 -1.21 -13.94 -24.96
CA ARG A 85 -2.04 -12.72 -25.03
C ARG A 85 -3.13 -12.68 -23.95
N ASP A 86 -3.70 -13.83 -23.62
CA ASP A 86 -4.72 -14.04 -22.59
C ASP A 86 -4.24 -13.73 -21.17
N HIS A 87 -2.92 -13.62 -20.96
CA HIS A 87 -2.37 -13.14 -19.69
C HIS A 87 -2.52 -11.62 -19.51
N MET A 88 -2.88 -10.87 -20.56
CA MET A 88 -3.23 -9.46 -20.42
C MET A 88 -4.60 -9.32 -19.73
N LEU A 89 -4.69 -8.50 -18.67
CA LEU A 89 -5.96 -8.27 -17.97
C LEU A 89 -6.89 -7.40 -18.81
N MET A 90 -7.70 -8.07 -19.63
CA MET A 90 -8.52 -7.48 -20.69
C MET A 90 -9.97 -7.17 -20.29
N LYS A 91 -10.27 -6.86 -19.02
CA LYS A 91 -11.64 -6.52 -18.57
C LYS A 91 -12.30 -5.43 -19.44
N TYR A 92 -11.50 -4.50 -19.99
CA TYR A 92 -11.96 -3.37 -20.80
C TYR A 92 -11.55 -3.43 -22.28
N SER A 93 -11.01 -4.55 -22.79
CA SER A 93 -10.61 -4.71 -24.21
C SER A 93 -11.00 -6.09 -24.73
N LYS A 94 -11.86 -6.18 -25.75
CA LYS A 94 -12.31 -7.47 -26.34
C LYS A 94 -11.69 -7.70 -27.74
N ASP A 95 -11.48 -8.98 -28.08
CA ASP A 95 -11.35 -9.49 -29.46
C ASP A 95 -10.17 -9.01 -30.34
N GLY A 96 -8.96 -8.94 -29.78
CA GLY A 96 -7.74 -8.70 -30.58
C GLY A 96 -7.55 -7.23 -31.00
N THR A 97 -8.61 -6.44 -30.94
CA THR A 97 -8.59 -5.01 -31.24
C THR A 97 -8.48 -4.23 -29.92
N TYR A 98 -7.53 -3.31 -29.85
CA TYR A 98 -7.38 -2.48 -28.65
C TYR A 98 -8.58 -1.54 -28.51
N ILE A 99 -9.37 -1.71 -27.45
CA ILE A 99 -10.44 -0.78 -27.07
C ILE A 99 -9.95 0.01 -25.87
N LYS A 100 -9.90 1.33 -26.01
CA LYS A 100 -9.48 2.21 -24.92
C LYS A 100 -10.52 2.17 -23.79
N PRO A 101 -10.12 2.02 -22.51
CA PRO A 101 -11.05 2.13 -21.39
C PRO A 101 -11.73 3.51 -21.35
N ALA A 102 -12.92 3.58 -20.76
CA ALA A 102 -13.71 4.82 -20.65
C ALA A 102 -12.95 5.97 -19.96
N SER A 103 -11.94 5.65 -19.13
CA SER A 103 -11.03 6.61 -18.54
C SER A 103 -9.72 5.92 -18.16
N ASP A 104 -8.59 6.53 -18.53
CA ASP A 104 -7.24 6.09 -18.15
C ASP A 104 -7.05 6.11 -16.61
N LYS A 105 -7.92 6.83 -15.88
CA LYS A 105 -7.85 6.97 -14.42
C LYS A 105 -8.36 5.74 -13.66
N LEU A 106 -9.11 4.84 -14.31
CA LEU A 106 -9.68 3.65 -13.67
C LEU A 106 -8.60 2.66 -13.22
N VAL A 107 -7.46 2.63 -13.92
CA VAL A 107 -6.29 1.80 -13.57
C VAL A 107 -5.75 2.14 -12.17
N TYR A 108 -5.95 3.37 -11.70
CA TYR A 108 -5.52 3.82 -10.38
C TYR A 108 -6.51 3.54 -9.24
N GLY A 109 -7.62 2.85 -9.50
CA GLY A 109 -8.63 2.54 -8.47
C GLY A 109 -8.04 1.82 -7.25
N SER A 110 -7.13 0.87 -7.47
CA SER A 110 -6.41 0.14 -6.41
C SER A 110 -5.50 1.08 -5.58
N MET A 111 -4.84 2.05 -6.21
CA MET A 111 -4.01 3.04 -5.51
C MET A 111 -4.87 3.93 -4.60
N VAL A 112 -6.05 4.33 -5.08
CA VAL A 112 -6.98 5.14 -4.27
C VAL A 112 -7.51 4.33 -3.09
N MET A 113 -7.84 3.05 -3.30
CA MET A 113 -8.24 2.13 -2.22
C MET A 113 -7.14 2.00 -1.16
N SER A 114 -5.90 1.75 -1.58
CA SER A 114 -4.75 1.67 -0.66
C SER A 114 -4.56 2.97 0.13
N ARG A 115 -4.71 4.14 -0.52
CA ARG A 115 -4.64 5.43 0.20
C ARG A 115 -5.76 5.61 1.21
N ALA A 116 -6.95 5.08 0.94
CA ALA A 116 -8.08 5.12 1.88
C ALA A 116 -7.82 4.27 3.12
N THR A 117 -6.99 3.22 3.04
CA THR A 117 -6.63 2.39 4.21
C THR A 117 -5.53 2.99 5.06
N ILE A 118 -4.61 3.77 4.48
CA ILE A 118 -3.48 4.39 5.21
C ILE A 118 -3.95 5.16 6.45
N VAL A 119 -5.02 5.95 6.34
CA VAL A 119 -5.51 6.77 7.48
C VAL A 119 -5.92 5.88 8.67
N SER A 120 -6.59 4.77 8.39
CA SER A 120 -6.99 3.78 9.40
C SER A 120 -5.78 3.04 9.99
N ASP A 121 -4.78 2.72 9.16
CA ASP A 121 -3.56 2.07 9.62
C ASP A 121 -2.73 2.98 10.54
N VAL A 122 -2.60 4.27 10.19
CA VAL A 122 -1.94 5.27 11.05
C VAL A 122 -2.67 5.42 12.38
N SER A 123 -4.00 5.50 12.37
CA SER A 123 -4.80 5.54 13.61
C SER A 123 -4.48 4.36 14.53
N ARG A 124 -4.46 3.14 13.98
CA ARG A 124 -4.15 1.92 14.73
C ARG A 124 -2.72 1.89 15.26
N ALA A 125 -1.75 2.31 14.45
CA ALA A 125 -0.34 2.38 14.87
C ALA A 125 -0.15 3.42 15.99
N LEU A 126 -0.74 4.61 15.85
CA LEU A 126 -0.68 5.67 16.84
C LEU A 126 -1.38 5.26 18.15
N ALA A 127 -2.54 4.60 18.06
CA ALA A 127 -3.25 4.09 19.23
C ALA A 127 -2.41 3.07 20.01
N LYS A 128 -1.72 2.13 19.33
CA LYS A 128 -0.80 1.18 19.97
C LYS A 128 0.34 1.89 20.69
N ALA A 129 0.98 2.87 20.03
CA ALA A 129 2.05 3.66 20.64
C ALA A 129 1.55 4.42 21.88
N CYS A 130 0.37 5.05 21.79
CA CYS A 130 -0.25 5.76 22.90
C CYS A 130 -0.58 4.82 24.08
N ILE A 131 -1.11 3.62 23.81
CA ILE A 131 -1.41 2.64 24.86
C ILE A 131 -0.14 2.27 25.65
N ILE A 132 0.96 2.00 24.95
CA ILE A 132 2.24 1.67 25.58
C ILE A 132 2.72 2.87 26.43
N ALA A 133 2.73 4.06 25.83
CA ALA A 133 3.23 5.26 26.48
C ALA A 133 2.41 5.68 27.70
N VAL A 134 1.07 5.62 27.63
CA VAL A 134 0.17 5.96 28.74
C VAL A 134 0.30 4.95 29.87
N ARG A 135 0.29 3.64 29.57
CA ARG A 135 0.45 2.60 30.59
C ARG A 135 1.80 2.71 31.29
N HIS A 136 2.88 2.91 30.52
CA HIS A 136 4.18 3.14 31.10
C HIS A 136 4.21 4.41 31.95
N SER A 137 3.57 5.49 31.48
CA SER A 137 3.54 6.77 32.22
C SER A 137 2.73 6.71 33.51
N ALA A 138 1.70 5.86 33.56
CA ALA A 138 0.93 5.61 34.78
C ALA A 138 1.70 4.73 35.78
N VAL A 139 2.60 3.84 35.35
CA VAL A 139 3.36 2.98 36.26
C VAL A 139 4.68 3.63 36.69
N ARG A 140 5.36 4.32 35.78
CA ARG A 140 6.64 4.96 36.04
C ARG A 140 6.45 6.13 37.00
N ARG A 141 7.07 6.02 38.16
CA ARG A 141 7.25 7.12 39.11
C ARG A 141 8.66 7.65 38.98
N GLN A 142 8.78 8.97 38.91
CA GLN A 142 10.07 9.65 38.87
C GLN A 142 9.86 11.11 39.23
N THR A 143 10.82 11.64 40.00
CA THR A 143 10.83 13.02 40.49
C THR A 143 9.64 13.36 41.39
N GLU A 144 9.84 14.38 42.21
CA GLU A 144 8.84 14.86 43.15
C GLU A 144 8.14 16.08 42.54
N VAL A 145 6.81 16.12 42.61
CA VAL A 145 6.04 17.31 42.19
C VAL A 145 6.13 18.43 43.24
N LEU A 146 6.25 18.03 44.51
CA LEU A 146 6.44 18.91 45.66
C LEU A 146 7.71 18.47 46.40
N PRO A 147 8.59 19.39 46.83
CA PRO A 147 9.81 19.03 47.56
C PRO A 147 9.50 18.23 48.84
N GLY A 148 10.15 17.07 48.99
CA GLY A 148 9.97 16.15 50.11
C GLY A 148 8.77 15.21 49.98
N GLY A 149 8.10 15.20 48.83
CA GLY A 149 6.97 14.30 48.55
C GLY A 149 7.42 12.94 48.00
N PRO A 150 6.53 11.94 47.96
CA PRO A 150 6.81 10.69 47.25
C PRO A 150 6.94 10.95 45.75
N GLU A 151 7.67 10.08 45.04
CA GLU A 151 7.77 10.17 43.57
C GLU A 151 6.38 10.08 42.91
N ALA A 152 6.08 11.10 42.12
CA ALA A 152 4.82 11.19 41.38
C ALA A 152 4.87 10.31 40.13
N GLN A 153 3.69 9.86 39.67
CA GLN A 153 3.61 9.19 38.38
C GLN A 153 3.97 10.19 37.28
N ILE A 154 4.73 9.76 36.27
CA ILE A 154 5.15 10.71 35.24
C ILE A 154 3.96 11.24 34.43
N LEU A 155 2.83 10.52 34.43
CA LEU A 155 1.57 10.96 33.81
C LEU A 155 0.94 12.18 34.53
N ASP A 156 1.31 12.46 35.78
CA ASP A 156 0.76 13.60 36.53
C ASP A 156 1.38 14.93 36.10
N TYR A 157 2.56 14.90 35.45
CA TYR A 157 3.18 16.11 34.93
C TYR A 157 2.45 16.64 33.70
N GLN A 158 2.11 17.93 33.74
CA GLN A 158 1.45 18.62 32.62
C GLN A 158 2.26 18.53 31.31
N THR A 159 3.59 18.50 31.38
CA THR A 159 4.45 18.32 30.20
C THR A 159 4.28 16.95 29.55
N GLN A 160 4.05 15.89 30.34
CA GLN A 160 3.79 14.55 29.83
C GLN A 160 2.37 14.44 29.26
N GLN A 161 1.38 15.02 29.95
CA GLN A 161 0.00 15.10 29.48
C GLN A 161 -0.12 15.84 28.16
N ASN A 162 0.55 17.00 28.03
CA ASN A 162 0.58 17.79 26.80
C ASN A 162 1.23 17.05 25.61
N LYS A 163 2.11 16.07 25.88
CA LYS A 163 2.66 15.21 24.82
C LYS A 163 1.72 14.06 24.45
N LEU A 164 1.09 13.42 25.43
CA LEU A 164 0.31 12.20 25.21
C LEU A 164 -1.15 12.46 24.83
N PHE A 165 -1.84 13.36 25.52
CA PHE A 165 -3.29 13.55 25.32
C PHE A 165 -3.66 14.06 23.91
N PRO A 166 -2.90 14.99 23.29
CA PRO A 166 -3.16 15.35 21.90
C PRO A 166 -2.97 14.19 20.92
N LEU A 167 -2.00 13.29 21.17
CA LEU A 167 -1.79 12.11 20.31
C LEU A 167 -2.93 11.10 20.45
N ILE A 168 -3.45 10.90 21.67
CA ILE A 168 -4.64 10.06 21.90
C ILE A 168 -5.85 10.64 21.16
N ALA A 169 -6.10 11.94 21.30
CA ALA A 169 -7.19 12.61 20.59
C ALA A 169 -7.03 12.51 19.07
N THR A 170 -5.80 12.65 18.56
CA THR A 170 -5.47 12.49 17.15
C THR A 170 -5.71 11.06 16.66
N ALA A 171 -5.35 10.04 17.45
CA ALA A 171 -5.61 8.64 17.11
C ALA A 171 -7.11 8.36 16.95
N CYS A 172 -7.94 8.88 17.86
CA CYS A 172 -9.39 8.81 17.78
C CYS A 172 -9.94 9.57 16.57
N ALA A 173 -9.45 10.78 16.30
CA ALA A 173 -9.87 11.57 15.15
C ALA A 173 -9.55 10.86 13.82
N PHE A 174 -8.36 10.27 13.69
CA PHE A 174 -7.99 9.48 12.51
C PHE A 174 -8.79 8.19 12.39
N HIS A 175 -9.23 7.58 13.49
CA HIS A 175 -10.07 6.39 13.45
C HIS A 175 -11.40 6.68 12.74
N PHE A 176 -12.13 7.69 13.21
CA PHE A 176 -13.41 8.08 12.63
C PHE A 176 -13.25 8.63 11.21
N SER A 177 -12.20 9.43 10.98
CA SER A 177 -11.92 9.96 9.64
C SER A 177 -11.60 8.84 8.64
N GLY A 178 -10.78 7.85 9.04
CA GLY A 178 -10.46 6.69 8.21
C GLY A 178 -11.69 5.87 7.83
N GLN A 179 -12.58 5.61 8.79
CA GLN A 179 -13.86 4.92 8.53
C GLN A 179 -14.75 5.70 7.55
N ALA A 180 -14.86 7.02 7.72
CA ALA A 180 -15.64 7.87 6.83
C ALA A 180 -15.08 7.85 5.39
N VAL A 181 -13.76 7.93 5.24
CA VAL A 181 -13.08 7.88 3.94
C VAL A 181 -13.27 6.52 3.26
N GLN A 182 -13.11 5.41 3.99
CA GLN A 182 -13.32 4.06 3.45
C GLN A 182 -14.78 3.85 3.01
N THR A 183 -15.74 4.26 3.84
CA THR A 183 -17.17 4.14 3.52
C THR A 183 -17.52 4.93 2.26
N SER A 184 -16.98 6.15 2.15
CA SER A 184 -17.18 7.00 0.96
C SER A 184 -16.56 6.39 -0.29
N PHE A 185 -15.36 5.82 -0.17
CA PHE A 185 -14.68 5.14 -1.29
C PHE A 185 -15.46 3.93 -1.79
N LEU A 186 -15.98 3.08 -0.89
CA LEU A 186 -16.80 1.93 -1.26
C LEU A 186 -18.09 2.34 -1.98
N LYS A 187 -18.74 3.43 -1.55
CA LYS A 187 -19.93 3.97 -2.23
C LYS A 187 -19.60 4.43 -3.65
N ILE A 188 -18.56 5.25 -3.81
CA ILE A 188 -18.16 5.76 -5.13
C ILE A 188 -17.69 4.63 -6.04
N SER A 189 -17.05 3.59 -5.49
CA SER A 189 -16.62 2.43 -6.29
C SER A 189 -17.81 1.68 -6.89
N LYS A 190 -18.90 1.51 -6.12
CA LYS A 190 -20.15 0.93 -6.64
C LYS A 190 -20.78 1.81 -7.73
N GLU A 191 -20.82 3.13 -7.51
CA GLU A 191 -21.33 4.07 -8.51
C GLU A 191 -20.54 4.02 -9.83
N ILE A 192 -19.21 3.81 -9.75
CA ILE A 192 -18.36 3.63 -10.94
C ILE A 192 -18.68 2.32 -11.67
N ASP A 193 -18.92 1.23 -10.94
CA ASP A 193 -19.34 -0.05 -11.52
C ASP A 193 -20.70 0.07 -12.22
N ASP A 194 -21.59 0.92 -11.70
CA ASP A 194 -22.88 1.27 -12.31
C ASP A 194 -22.77 2.29 -13.46
N GLY A 195 -21.55 2.75 -13.79
CA GLY A 195 -21.25 3.65 -14.91
C GLY A 195 -21.30 5.15 -14.59
N ASN A 196 -21.52 5.54 -13.33
CA ASN A 196 -21.50 6.94 -12.90
C ASN A 196 -20.09 7.39 -12.47
N ILE A 197 -19.43 8.15 -13.34
CA ILE A 197 -18.02 8.55 -13.15
C ILE A 197 -17.89 9.98 -12.56
N GLN A 198 -19.00 10.67 -12.27
CA GLN A 198 -18.95 12.09 -11.85
C GLN A 198 -18.18 12.31 -10.54
N GLN A 199 -18.25 11.37 -9.60
CA GLN A 199 -17.61 11.48 -8.29
C GLN A 199 -16.14 10.99 -8.26
N MET A 200 -15.60 10.52 -9.39
CA MET A 200 -14.24 9.99 -9.46
C MET A 200 -13.14 10.99 -9.01
N PRO A 201 -13.21 12.31 -9.31
CA PRO A 201 -12.22 13.27 -8.80
C PRO A 201 -12.22 13.38 -7.27
N VAL A 202 -13.40 13.32 -6.65
CA VAL A 202 -13.58 13.37 -5.20
C VAL A 202 -12.98 12.12 -4.55
N ALA A 203 -13.26 10.94 -5.13
CA ALA A 203 -12.67 9.67 -4.69
C ALA A 203 -11.14 9.69 -4.67
N HIS A 204 -10.49 10.38 -5.60
CA HIS A 204 -9.02 10.51 -5.60
C HIS A 204 -8.51 11.54 -4.57
N SER A 205 -9.16 12.69 -4.48
CA SER A 205 -8.65 13.83 -3.69
C SER A 205 -8.69 13.62 -2.18
N ILE A 206 -9.74 12.98 -1.66
CA ILE A 206 -9.96 12.81 -0.22
C ILE A 206 -8.92 11.85 0.40
N PRO A 207 -8.72 10.62 -0.12
CA PRO A 207 -7.71 9.71 0.42
C PRO A 207 -6.30 10.25 0.26
N TYR A 208 -6.03 10.98 -0.84
CA TYR A 208 -4.73 11.62 -1.04
C TYR A 208 -4.42 12.64 0.06
N ARG A 209 -5.35 13.56 0.34
CA ARG A 209 -5.18 14.56 1.41
C ARG A 209 -5.07 13.90 2.80
N GLY A 210 -5.89 12.88 3.07
CA GLY A 210 -5.83 12.10 4.30
C GLY A 210 -4.44 11.51 4.52
N ALA A 211 -3.92 10.78 3.53
CA ALA A 211 -2.59 10.16 3.59
C ALA A 211 -1.44 11.18 3.71
N THR A 212 -1.56 12.36 3.10
CA THR A 212 -0.54 13.42 3.27
C THR A 212 -0.60 14.08 4.65
N THR A 213 -1.79 14.23 5.22
CA THR A 213 -1.96 14.86 6.55
C THR A 213 -1.38 13.96 7.64
N THR A 214 -1.59 12.65 7.52
CA THR A 214 -1.03 11.66 8.44
C THR A 214 0.51 11.57 8.41
N ARG A 215 1.18 12.12 7.39
CA ARG A 215 2.66 12.16 7.33
C ARG A 215 3.29 13.30 8.13
N ARG A 216 2.49 14.30 8.51
CA ARG A 216 2.99 15.47 9.26
C ARG A 216 3.04 15.25 10.77
N PHE A 217 2.49 14.13 11.24
CA PHE A 217 2.45 13.70 12.64
C PHE A 217 3.28 12.43 12.78
#